data_AF-A0A6S7J7M1-F1
#
_entry.id   AF-A0A6S7J7M1-F1
#
_cell.length_a   1.000
_cell.length_b   1.000
_cell.length_c   1.000
_cell.angle_alpha   90.00
_cell.angle_beta   90.00
_cell.angle_gamma   90.00
#
_symmetry.space_group_name_H-M   'P 1'
#
loop_
_entity.id
_entity.type
_entity.pdbx_description
1 polymer ?
#
loop_
_entity_poly.entity_id
_entity_poly.type
_entity_poly.pdbx_seq_one_letter_code
_entity_poly.pdbx_strand_id
1 'polypeptide(L)'
;MGLWRIKKHIKWLEVKAILLSLKSFVDQICQKYVKILSDNTTAVCCINHMGTSHSKEKNLLVKEIWDFCITNNNWITVAHIPGKQNVIAADFESRRGTDDTKWALDQAVYDQAIQLLDVTPSIDLFASRLNYKCKPYVAFRPDPEAQAINAFHISW
;
A
#
# COMPACT_ATOMS: atom_id res chain seq x y z
N MET A 1 -20.34 15.56 15.38
CA MET A 1 -18.96 16.00 15.02
C MET A 1 -18.03 14.84 14.57
N GLY A 2 -18.55 13.74 13.99
CA GLY A 2 -17.74 12.55 13.62
C GLY A 2 -17.52 12.31 12.12
N LEU A 3 -18.49 12.69 11.26
CA LEU A 3 -18.45 12.43 9.81
C LEU A 3 -17.30 13.14 9.07
N TRP A 4 -16.88 14.31 9.54
CA TRP A 4 -15.82 15.10 8.89
C TRP A 4 -14.42 14.50 9.07
N ARG A 5 -14.13 13.90 10.23
CA ARG A 5 -12.83 13.25 10.49
C ARG A 5 -12.70 11.97 9.64
N ILE A 6 -13.77 11.18 9.55
CA ILE A 6 -13.79 9.95 8.74
C ILE A 6 -13.58 10.25 7.25
N LYS A 7 -14.25 11.28 6.71
CA LYS A 7 -14.06 11.70 5.30
C LYS A 7 -12.65 12.23 5.01
N LYS A 8 -12.02 12.93 5.95
CA LYS A 8 -10.61 13.36 5.80
C LYS A 8 -9.66 12.17 5.77
N HIS A 9 -9.89 11.18 6.63
CA HIS A 9 -9.09 9.96 6.70
C HIS A 9 -9.22 9.12 5.42
N ILE A 10 -10.43 8.94 4.88
CA ILE A 10 -10.67 8.24 3.60
C ILE A 10 -9.87 8.88 2.47
N LYS A 11 -9.93 10.21 2.30
CA LYS A 11 -9.19 10.89 1.23
C LYS A 11 -7.68 10.74 1.36
N TRP A 12 -7.16 10.66 2.58
CA TRP A 12 -5.75 10.42 2.84
C TRP A 12 -5.35 8.99 2.49
N LEU A 13 -6.18 8.01 2.84
CA LEU A 13 -5.98 6.60 2.50
C LEU A 13 -5.92 6.38 0.98
N GLU A 14 -6.73 7.09 0.20
CA GLU A 14 -6.68 7.00 -1.27
C GLU A 14 -5.33 7.46 -1.84
N VAL A 15 -4.79 8.58 -1.35
CA VAL A 15 -3.45 9.05 -1.78
C VAL A 15 -2.36 8.09 -1.30
N LYS A 16 -2.49 7.54 -0.09
CA LYS A 16 -1.56 6.53 0.42
C LYS A 16 -1.61 5.22 -0.38
N ALA A 17 -2.78 4.80 -0.83
CA ALA A 17 -2.94 3.61 -1.68
C ALA A 17 -2.20 3.79 -3.01
N ILE A 18 -2.26 4.99 -3.61
CA ILE A 18 -1.49 5.31 -4.82
C ILE A 18 0.02 5.22 -4.56
N LEU A 19 0.51 5.82 -3.47
CA LEU A 19 1.93 5.75 -3.09
C LEU A 19 2.41 4.31 -2.93
N LEU A 20 1.64 3.48 -2.20
CA LEU A 20 1.98 2.08 -1.99
C LEU A 20 1.97 1.29 -3.30
N SER A 21 1.03 1.58 -4.20
CA SER A 21 0.97 0.96 -5.52
C SER A 21 2.22 1.30 -6.35
N LEU A 22 2.62 2.57 -6.38
CA LEU A 22 3.83 3.01 -7.09
C LEU A 22 5.09 2.30 -6.57
N LYS A 23 5.24 2.20 -5.25
CA LYS A 23 6.38 1.48 -4.65
C LYS A 23 6.35 -0.02 -4.95
N SER A 24 5.17 -0.65 -4.91
CA SER A 24 5.02 -2.09 -5.15
C SER A 24 5.35 -2.50 -6.59
N PHE A 25 5.12 -1.60 -7.54
CA PHE A 25 5.32 -1.86 -8.97
C PHE A 25 6.58 -1.19 -9.52
N VAL A 26 7.52 -0.76 -8.65
CA VAL A 26 8.70 0.03 -9.03
C VAL A 26 9.46 -0.56 -10.23
N ASP A 27 9.73 -1.87 -10.21
CA ASP A 27 10.46 -2.56 -11.28
C ASP A 27 9.72 -2.52 -12.62
N GLN A 28 8.39 -2.48 -12.58
CA GLN A 28 7.55 -2.44 -13.78
C GLN A 28 7.38 -1.02 -14.30
N ILE A 29 7.45 -0.01 -13.45
CA ILE A 29 7.15 1.38 -13.80
C ILE A 29 8.39 2.28 -13.95
N CYS A 30 9.56 1.83 -13.52
CA CYS A 30 10.82 2.58 -13.61
C CYS A 30 11.11 3.06 -15.05
N GLN A 31 11.53 4.32 -15.19
CA GLN A 31 11.75 5.03 -16.45
C GLN A 31 10.54 5.10 -17.39
N LYS A 32 9.31 5.02 -16.86
CA LYS A 32 8.09 5.04 -17.68
C LYS A 32 7.14 6.16 -17.31
N TYR A 33 6.25 6.44 -18.27
CA TYR A 33 5.04 7.20 -18.04
C TYR A 33 3.95 6.27 -17.50
N VAL A 34 3.37 6.63 -16.35
CA VAL A 34 2.34 5.84 -15.68
C VAL A 34 1.04 6.64 -15.58
N LYS A 35 -0.06 6.05 -16.03
CA LYS A 35 -1.41 6.60 -15.85
C LYS A 35 -2.12 5.85 -14.74
N ILE A 36 -2.44 6.55 -13.66
CA ILE A 36 -3.18 6.04 -12.51
C ILE A 36 -4.66 6.37 -12.70
N LEU A 37 -5.53 5.41 -12.44
CA LEU A 37 -6.98 5.60 -12.48
C LEU A 37 -7.52 5.64 -11.04
N SER A 38 -8.32 6.65 -10.71
CA SER A 38 -8.91 6.81 -9.38
C SER A 38 -10.31 7.40 -9.50
N ASP A 39 -11.25 6.96 -8.67
CA ASP A 39 -12.57 7.60 -8.54
C ASP A 39 -12.56 8.79 -7.56
N ASN A 40 -11.46 8.99 -6.82
CA ASN A 40 -11.32 10.08 -5.90
C ASN A 40 -10.79 11.33 -6.63
N THR A 41 -11.72 12.20 -7.02
CA THR A 41 -11.43 13.51 -7.62
C THR A 41 -10.48 14.38 -6.79
N THR A 42 -10.47 14.21 -5.46
CA THR A 42 -9.49 14.91 -4.61
C THR A 42 -8.09 14.36 -4.85
N ALA A 43 -7.89 13.05 -4.90
CA ALA A 43 -6.58 12.45 -5.18
C ALA A 43 -6.08 12.84 -6.59
N VAL A 44 -6.97 12.81 -7.59
CA VAL A 44 -6.70 13.27 -8.97
C VAL A 44 -6.16 14.70 -8.97
N CYS A 45 -6.90 15.62 -8.34
CA CYS A 45 -6.53 17.03 -8.24
C CYS A 45 -5.22 17.22 -7.47
N CYS A 46 -5.09 16.63 -6.28
CA CYS A 46 -3.91 16.77 -5.43
C CYS A 46 -2.62 16.35 -6.14
N ILE A 47 -2.64 15.21 -6.84
CA ILE A 47 -1.43 14.66 -7.43
C ILE A 47 -1.06 15.41 -8.71
N ASN A 48 -2.03 15.65 -9.61
CA ASN A 48 -1.77 16.36 -10.86
C ASN A 48 -1.31 17.81 -10.64
N HIS A 49 -1.74 18.45 -9.54
CA HIS A 49 -1.28 19.79 -9.15
C HIS A 49 -0.10 19.79 -8.17
N MET A 50 0.50 18.62 -7.89
CA MET A 50 1.65 18.46 -6.99
C MET A 50 1.39 19.01 -5.56
N GLY A 51 0.13 19.02 -5.13
CA GLY A 51 -0.27 19.41 -3.78
C GLY A 51 -1.66 20.04 -3.72
N THR A 52 -1.99 20.58 -2.55
CA THR A 52 -3.20 21.37 -2.28
C THR A 52 -2.90 22.53 -1.35
N SER A 53 -3.73 23.57 -1.36
CA SER A 53 -3.65 24.68 -0.41
C SER A 53 -4.19 24.35 0.99
N HIS A 54 -4.93 23.25 1.16
CA HIS A 54 -5.80 23.06 2.34
C HIS A 54 -5.36 21.94 3.30
N SER A 55 -4.31 21.16 2.99
CA SER A 55 -3.95 20.01 3.82
C SER A 55 -2.45 19.69 3.81
N LYS A 56 -1.76 20.06 4.90
CA LYS A 56 -0.34 19.76 5.10
C LYS A 56 -0.04 18.27 5.05
N GLU A 57 -0.84 17.44 5.73
CA GLU A 57 -0.66 15.97 5.76
C GLU A 57 -0.76 15.34 4.37
N LYS A 58 -1.70 15.80 3.52
CA LYS A 58 -1.79 15.30 2.15
C LYS A 58 -0.63 15.78 1.29
N ASN A 59 -0.20 17.04 1.47
CA ASN A 59 0.95 17.56 0.74
C ASN A 59 2.22 16.80 1.08
N LEU A 60 2.37 16.31 2.32
CA LEU A 60 3.49 15.43 2.68
C LEU A 60 3.45 14.12 1.87
N LEU A 61 2.29 13.46 1.75
CA LEU A 61 2.16 12.27 0.91
C LEU A 61 2.37 12.56 -0.58
N VAL A 62 1.80 13.65 -1.10
CA VAL A 62 1.97 14.04 -2.50
C VAL A 62 3.42 14.35 -2.80
N LYS A 63 4.12 15.02 -1.88
CA LYS A 63 5.56 15.24 -1.97
C LYS A 63 6.30 13.90 -2.01
N GLU A 64 5.99 12.97 -1.11
CA GLU A 64 6.62 11.63 -1.11
C GLU A 64 6.38 10.88 -2.44
N ILE A 65 5.19 10.99 -3.02
CA ILE A 65 4.89 10.44 -4.36
C ILE A 65 5.80 11.05 -5.41
N TRP A 66 5.93 12.37 -5.46
CA TRP A 66 6.75 13.05 -6.47
C TRP A 66 8.25 12.83 -6.25
N ASP A 67 8.73 12.84 -5.00
CA ASP A 67 10.11 12.50 -4.65
C ASP A 67 10.45 11.06 -5.11
N PHE A 68 9.52 10.11 -4.90
CA PHE A 68 9.65 8.76 -5.44
C PHE A 68 9.68 8.72 -6.96
N CYS A 69 8.80 9.46 -7.64
CA CYS A 69 8.78 9.51 -9.10
C CYS A 69 10.07 10.10 -9.68
N ILE A 70 10.58 11.18 -9.08
CA ILE A 70 11.87 11.80 -9.47
C ILE A 70 13.01 10.80 -9.32
N THR A 71 13.09 10.13 -8.16
CA THR A 71 14.15 9.16 -7.87
C THR A 71 14.17 7.99 -8.86
N ASN A 72 12.99 7.57 -9.34
CA ASN A 72 12.85 6.46 -10.28
C ASN A 72 12.73 6.89 -11.75
N ASN A 73 12.94 8.18 -12.05
CA ASN A 73 12.79 8.78 -13.38
C ASN A 73 11.45 8.46 -14.05
N ASN A 74 10.36 8.51 -13.26
CA ASN A 74 9.01 8.22 -13.70
C ASN A 74 8.20 9.50 -13.81
N TRP A 75 7.31 9.55 -14.79
CA TRP A 75 6.28 10.58 -14.85
C TRP A 75 4.92 9.96 -14.62
N ILE A 76 4.13 10.52 -13.73
CA ILE A 76 2.79 10.03 -13.42
C ILE A 76 1.71 11.04 -13.81
N THR A 77 0.54 10.54 -14.19
CA THR A 77 -0.70 11.33 -14.22
C THR A 77 -1.83 10.53 -13.58
N VAL A 78 -2.79 11.23 -13.00
CA VAL A 78 -3.99 10.61 -12.43
C VAL A 78 -5.21 11.03 -13.23
N ALA A 79 -6.02 10.07 -13.66
CA ALA A 79 -7.27 10.31 -14.36
C ALA A 79 -8.45 9.79 -13.54
N HIS A 80 -9.55 10.56 -13.57
CA HIS A 80 -10.77 10.17 -12.89
C HIS A 80 -11.49 9.04 -13.65
N ILE A 81 -11.95 8.01 -12.94
CA ILE A 81 -12.89 7.00 -13.46
C ILE A 81 -14.16 6.98 -12.61
N PRO A 82 -15.35 6.73 -13.19
CA PRO A 82 -16.58 6.59 -12.41
C PRO A 82 -16.46 5.46 -11.38
N GLY A 83 -16.95 5.68 -10.16
CA GLY A 83 -16.91 4.69 -9.08
C GLY A 83 -17.46 3.32 -9.49
N LYS A 84 -18.50 3.24 -10.34
CA LYS A 84 -19.02 1.97 -10.87
C LYS A 84 -17.96 1.11 -11.59
N GLN A 85 -17.01 1.75 -12.27
CA GLN A 85 -15.88 1.06 -12.94
C GLN A 85 -14.78 0.72 -11.93
N ASN A 86 -14.57 1.57 -10.92
CA ASN A 86 -13.63 1.33 -9.83
C ASN A 86 -14.08 0.19 -8.90
N VAL A 87 -15.39 -0.04 -8.77
CA VAL A 87 -15.98 -1.07 -7.92
C VAL A 87 -15.52 -2.47 -8.30
N ILE A 88 -15.44 -2.76 -9.60
CA ILE A 88 -15.07 -4.10 -10.10
C ILE A 88 -13.58 -4.37 -9.92
N ALA A 89 -12.73 -3.34 -10.01
CA ALA A 89 -11.28 -3.50 -10.02
C ALA A 89 -10.61 -3.21 -8.67
N ALA A 90 -10.90 -2.07 -8.04
CA ALA A 90 -10.15 -1.60 -6.87
C ALA A 90 -10.97 -1.63 -5.56
N ASP A 91 -12.25 -1.22 -5.55
CA ASP A 91 -13.01 -1.22 -4.29
C ASP A 91 -13.29 -2.63 -3.79
N PHE A 92 -13.55 -3.57 -4.70
CA PHE A 92 -13.75 -4.96 -4.33
C PHE A 92 -12.49 -5.54 -3.68
N GLU A 93 -11.31 -5.29 -4.25
CA GLU A 93 -10.04 -5.78 -3.69
C GLU A 93 -9.66 -5.06 -2.39
N SER A 94 -9.92 -3.76 -2.27
CA SER A 94 -9.65 -3.02 -1.03
C SER A 94 -10.56 -3.46 0.12
N ARG A 95 -11.79 -3.90 -0.18
CA ARG A 95 -12.75 -4.45 0.79
C ARG A 95 -12.51 -5.93 1.09
N ARG A 96 -11.99 -6.72 0.15
CA ARG A 96 -11.63 -8.14 0.39
C ARG A 96 -10.38 -8.29 1.25
N GLY A 97 -9.39 -7.42 1.08
CA GLY A 97 -8.13 -7.46 1.84
C GLY A 97 -8.26 -7.16 3.34
N THR A 98 -9.47 -6.90 3.86
CA THR A 98 -9.65 -6.58 5.29
C THR A 98 -9.87 -7.79 6.18
N ASP A 99 -10.34 -8.92 5.66
CA ASP A 99 -10.84 -10.01 6.51
C ASP A 99 -9.82 -11.14 6.68
N ASP A 100 -9.16 -11.63 5.62
CA ASP A 100 -8.28 -12.81 5.76
C ASP A 100 -6.81 -12.45 6.05
N THR A 101 -6.30 -11.34 5.51
CA THR A 101 -4.88 -10.93 5.64
C THR A 101 -4.56 -10.12 6.89
N LYS A 102 -5.56 -9.82 7.74
CA LYS A 102 -5.35 -9.13 9.03
C LYS A 102 -5.21 -10.10 10.20
N TRP A 103 -5.61 -11.36 10.04
CA TRP A 103 -5.43 -12.33 11.10
C TRP A 103 -3.95 -12.62 11.23
N ALA A 104 -3.45 -12.42 12.43
CA ALA A 104 -2.10 -12.74 12.84
C ALA A 104 -2.23 -13.46 14.18
N LEU A 105 -1.32 -14.39 14.45
CA LEU A 105 -1.14 -14.88 15.80
C LEU A 105 -0.87 -13.69 16.74
N ASP A 106 -1.39 -13.69 17.96
CA ASP A 106 -1.03 -12.66 18.92
C ASP A 106 0.49 -12.63 19.13
N GLN A 107 1.07 -11.43 19.28
CA GLN A 107 2.54 -11.32 19.38
C GLN A 107 3.07 -12.03 20.62
N ALA A 108 2.38 -11.96 21.76
CA ALA A 108 2.84 -12.64 22.97
C ALA A 108 2.75 -14.16 22.82
N VAL A 109 1.72 -14.67 22.12
CA VAL A 109 1.60 -16.10 21.82
C VAL A 109 2.69 -16.56 20.86
N TYR A 110 3.01 -15.75 19.84
CA TYR A 110 4.14 -16.00 18.95
C TYR A 110 5.46 -16.05 19.73
N ASP A 111 5.75 -15.03 20.54
CA ASP A 111 7.00 -14.93 21.31
C ASP A 111 7.17 -16.12 22.27
N GLN A 112 6.08 -16.54 22.93
CA GLN A 112 6.07 -17.73 23.79
C GLN A 112 6.34 -19.02 23.00
N ALA A 113 5.75 -19.18 21.82
CA ALA A 113 5.95 -20.35 20.99
C ALA A 113 7.41 -20.45 20.49
N ILE A 114 7.98 -19.33 20.04
CA ILE A 114 9.37 -19.24 19.59
C ILE A 114 10.33 -19.56 20.74
N GLN A 115 10.06 -19.06 21.94
CA GLN A 115 10.86 -19.36 23.14
C GLN A 115 10.74 -20.84 23.56
N LEU A 116 9.53 -21.41 23.52
CA LEU A 116 9.29 -22.80 23.90
C LEU A 116 9.93 -23.79 22.93
N LEU A 117 9.89 -23.49 21.64
CA LEU A 117 10.46 -24.31 20.58
C LEU A 117 11.97 -24.11 20.41
N ASP A 118 12.54 -23.10 21.07
CA ASP A 118 13.95 -22.69 20.97
C ASP A 118 14.41 -22.49 19.51
N VAL A 119 13.56 -21.82 18.73
CA VAL A 119 13.82 -21.50 17.32
C VAL A 119 13.87 -19.99 17.11
N THR A 120 14.52 -19.53 16.05
CA THR A 120 14.44 -18.13 15.61
C THR A 120 14.11 -18.09 14.13
N PRO A 121 12.86 -17.76 13.75
CA PRO A 121 12.47 -17.71 12.35
C PRO A 121 13.25 -16.63 11.58
N SER A 122 13.91 -17.04 10.50
CA SER A 122 14.68 -16.16 9.64
C SER A 122 13.84 -15.44 8.59
N ILE A 123 12.63 -15.91 8.31
CA ILE A 123 11.70 -15.33 7.33
C ILE A 123 10.25 -15.64 7.70
N ASP A 124 9.35 -14.68 7.47
CA ASP A 124 7.90 -14.86 7.66
C ASP A 124 7.19 -15.03 6.30
N LEU A 125 6.62 -16.21 6.07
CA LEU A 125 5.96 -16.55 4.82
C LEU A 125 4.45 -16.28 4.92
N PHE A 126 3.87 -15.80 3.82
CA PHE A 126 2.43 -15.49 3.73
C PHE A 126 1.96 -14.33 4.62
N ALA A 127 2.86 -13.41 4.93
CA ALA A 127 2.57 -12.22 5.72
C ALA A 127 2.35 -10.97 4.86
N SER A 128 2.01 -9.86 5.51
CA SER A 128 1.88 -8.53 4.94
C SER A 128 2.54 -7.51 5.87
N ARG A 129 2.74 -6.27 5.40
CA ARG A 129 3.24 -5.17 6.26
C ARG A 129 2.40 -4.93 7.54
N LEU A 130 1.19 -5.48 7.62
CA LEU A 130 0.27 -5.29 8.74
C LEU A 130 0.32 -6.41 9.79
N ASN A 131 0.81 -7.61 9.44
CA ASN A 131 0.70 -8.79 10.30
C ASN A 131 1.97 -9.64 10.43
N TYR A 132 3.08 -9.23 9.79
CA TYR A 132 4.35 -9.96 9.91
C TYR A 132 4.83 -10.10 11.37
N LYS A 133 5.54 -11.18 11.64
CA LYS A 133 6.11 -11.57 12.94
C LYS A 133 7.62 -11.48 13.00
N CYS A 134 8.29 -11.63 11.87
CA CYS A 134 9.70 -11.32 11.73
C CYS A 134 10.00 -10.70 10.37
N LYS A 135 11.17 -10.08 10.26
CA LYS A 135 11.73 -9.60 8.99
C LYS A 135 12.92 -10.49 8.61
N PRO A 136 13.13 -10.73 7.31
CA PRO A 136 12.26 -10.35 6.19
C PRO A 136 10.95 -11.16 6.11
N TYR A 137 9.99 -10.72 5.28
CA TYR A 137 8.73 -11.44 5.06
C TYR A 137 8.32 -11.49 3.57
N VAL A 138 7.46 -12.44 3.23
CA VAL A 138 7.00 -12.71 1.86
C VAL A 138 5.49 -12.54 1.75
N ALA A 139 5.07 -11.66 0.85
CA ALA A 139 3.66 -11.32 0.68
C ALA A 139 2.98 -12.14 -0.41
N PHE A 140 1.68 -12.37 -0.25
CA PHE A 140 0.86 -13.01 -1.28
C PHE A 140 0.70 -12.12 -2.54
N ARG A 141 0.70 -10.79 -2.35
CA ARG A 141 0.52 -9.77 -3.39
C ARG A 141 1.64 -8.74 -3.32
N PRO A 142 1.83 -7.91 -4.36
CA PRO A 142 2.79 -6.80 -4.30
C PRO A 142 2.60 -5.95 -3.04
N ASP A 143 3.64 -5.91 -2.21
CA ASP A 143 3.74 -5.08 -1.00
C ASP A 143 5.13 -4.45 -1.00
N PRO A 144 5.25 -3.12 -0.86
CA PRO A 144 6.54 -2.45 -1.02
C PRO A 144 7.55 -2.77 0.09
N GLU A 145 7.10 -3.35 1.21
CA GLU A 145 7.99 -3.74 2.31
C GLU A 145 8.31 -5.24 2.33
N ALA A 146 7.74 -6.04 1.42
CA ALA A 146 8.00 -7.47 1.34
C ALA A 146 9.31 -7.76 0.61
N GLN A 147 10.04 -8.79 1.05
CA GLN A 147 11.23 -9.27 0.37
C GLN A 147 10.90 -9.91 -0.98
N ALA A 148 9.78 -10.64 -1.04
CA ALA A 148 9.33 -11.32 -2.24
C ALA A 148 7.81 -11.37 -2.30
N ILE A 149 7.30 -11.67 -3.48
CA ILE A 149 5.90 -11.97 -3.74
C ILE A 149 5.78 -13.46 -4.02
N ASN A 150 4.81 -14.12 -3.38
CA ASN A 150 4.54 -15.55 -3.47
C ASN A 150 5.67 -16.44 -2.90
N ALA A 151 5.44 -16.97 -1.70
CA ALA A 151 6.36 -17.89 -1.03
C ALA A 151 6.64 -19.19 -1.81
N PHE A 152 5.77 -19.58 -2.74
CA PHE A 152 5.99 -20.76 -3.60
C PHE A 152 6.96 -20.50 -4.76
N HIS A 153 7.35 -19.25 -5.01
CA HIS A 153 8.30 -18.90 -6.08
C HIS A 153 9.74 -18.68 -5.58
N ILE A 154 9.99 -18.88 -4.28
CA ILE A 154 11.32 -18.70 -3.69
C ILE A 154 11.76 -19.98 -3.00
N SER A 155 13.07 -20.23 -3.02
CA SER A 155 13.69 -21.20 -2.12
C SER A 155 13.95 -20.51 -0.78
N TRP A 156 13.48 -21.12 0.29
CA TRP A 156 13.64 -20.66 1.67
C TRP A 156 14.29 -21.76 2.50
#